data_AF-A0A8J4CSJ4-F1
#
_entry.id   AF-A0A8J4CSJ4-F1
#
_cell.length_a   1.000
_cell.length_b   1.000
_cell.length_c   1.000
_cell.angle_alpha   90.00
_cell.angle_beta   90.00
_cell.angle_gamma   90.00
#
_symmetry.space_group_name_H-M   'P 1'
#
loop_
_entity.id
_entity.type
_entity.pdbx_description
1 polymer ?
#
loop_
_entity_poly.entity_id
_entity_poly.type
_entity_poly.pdbx_seq_one_letter_code
_entity_poly.pdbx_strand_id
1 'polypeptide(L)'
;SREVYTTKRMQRVFAVRFSGDATYVFSGSDDMNVRCWKAKASEQLGIRLPREKHKQAYNDALLERYKHMPEVKRIVRHRHLPAAIYKAAKMRRTVVESDKRKLQRRIEHSAPGSIVVQTERKKKILAQVE
;
A
#
# COMPACT_ATOMS: atom_id res chain seq x y z
N SER A 1 -3.87 -8.33 4.78
CA SER A 1 -4.42 -8.13 3.42
C SER A 1 -3.86 -6.84 2.84
N ARG A 2 -3.69 -6.76 1.52
CA ARG A 2 -3.22 -5.54 0.83
C ARG A 2 -4.24 -5.02 -0.19
N GLU A 3 -5.46 -5.53 -0.13
CA GLU A 3 -6.53 -5.20 -1.07
C GLU A 3 -6.88 -3.72 -1.08
N VAL A 4 -7.43 -3.27 -2.20
CA VAL A 4 -7.70 -1.85 -2.45
C VAL A 4 -9.19 -1.70 -2.65
N TYR A 5 -9.83 -0.95 -1.75
CA TYR A 5 -11.24 -0.60 -1.88
C TYR A 5 -11.38 0.70 -2.66
N THR A 6 -12.06 0.63 -3.80
CA THR A 6 -12.46 1.80 -4.57
C THR A 6 -13.84 1.55 -5.17
N THR A 7 -14.67 2.59 -5.23
CA THR A 7 -15.91 2.56 -6.00
C THR A 7 -15.93 3.74 -6.96
N LYS A 8 -16.68 3.61 -8.05
CA LYS A 8 -16.79 4.69 -9.06
C LYS A 8 -17.36 6.00 -8.49
N ARG A 9 -18.19 5.92 -7.43
CA ARG A 9 -18.81 7.09 -6.79
C ARG A 9 -17.96 7.69 -5.67
N MET A 10 -16.95 6.97 -5.20
CA MET A 10 -16.06 7.45 -4.13
C MET A 10 -15.12 8.51 -4.70
N GLN A 11 -15.18 9.70 -4.12
CA GLN A 11 -14.39 10.85 -4.53
C GLN A 11 -13.10 10.93 -3.69
N ARG A 12 -12.72 12.13 -3.23
CA ARG A 12 -11.57 12.31 -2.35
C ARG A 12 -11.87 11.77 -0.96
N VAL A 13 -10.93 11.00 -0.41
CA VAL A 13 -11.02 10.47 0.96
C VAL A 13 -10.22 11.39 1.88
N PHE A 14 -10.86 11.95 2.89
CA PHE A 14 -10.23 12.86 3.85
C PHE A 14 -9.80 12.16 5.14
N ALA A 15 -10.64 11.24 5.62
CA ALA A 15 -10.42 10.55 6.88
C ALA A 15 -10.56 9.04 6.70
N VAL A 16 -9.65 8.29 7.33
CA VAL A 16 -9.70 6.83 7.42
C VAL A 16 -9.44 6.43 8.86
N ARG A 17 -10.30 5.57 9.42
CA ARG A 17 -10.19 5.07 10.81
C ARG A 17 -10.47 3.57 10.82
N PHE A 18 -9.77 2.83 11.67
CA PHE A 18 -10.13 1.45 11.99
C PHE A 18 -11.25 1.41 13.02
N SER A 19 -12.03 0.33 13.01
CA SER A 19 -12.87 -0.03 14.14
C SER A 19 -12.02 -0.43 15.35
N GLY A 20 -12.58 -0.35 16.56
CA GLY A 20 -11.85 -0.66 17.81
C GLY A 20 -11.36 -2.12 17.89
N ASP A 21 -12.01 -3.03 17.17
CA ASP A 21 -11.66 -4.45 17.03
C ASP A 21 -10.77 -4.74 15.80
N ALA A 22 -10.38 -3.71 15.04
CA ALA A 22 -9.56 -3.80 13.82
C ALA A 22 -10.13 -4.69 12.69
N THR A 23 -11.40 -5.09 12.77
CA THR A 23 -12.04 -5.92 11.74
C THR A 23 -12.55 -5.11 10.55
N TYR A 24 -12.83 -3.82 10.77
CA TYR A 24 -13.33 -2.90 9.75
C TYR A 24 -12.48 -1.65 9.60
N VAL A 25 -12.59 -1.05 8.42
CA VAL A 25 -12.01 0.24 8.05
C VAL A 25 -13.13 1.15 7.60
N PHE A 26 -13.24 2.32 8.23
CA PHE A 26 -14.15 3.37 7.83
C PHE A 26 -13.43 4.42 6.99
N SER A 27 -14.04 4.82 5.88
CA SER A 27 -13.56 5.90 5.03
C SER A 27 -14.60 7.00 4.92
N GLY A 28 -14.23 8.24 5.25
CA GLY A 28 -15.00 9.45 5.00
C GLY A 28 -14.60 10.07 3.67
N SER A 29 -15.55 10.13 2.73
CA SER A 29 -15.35 10.65 1.38
C SER A 29 -16.10 11.96 1.16
N ASP A 30 -15.59 12.78 0.24
CA ASP A 30 -16.11 14.10 -0.14
C ASP A 30 -17.56 14.06 -0.67
N ASP A 31 -18.03 12.88 -1.09
CA ASP A 31 -19.42 12.64 -1.48
C ASP A 31 -20.39 12.48 -0.29
N MET A 32 -20.02 13.05 0.86
CA MET A 32 -20.78 13.06 2.13
C MET A 32 -21.12 11.66 2.69
N ASN A 33 -20.43 10.62 2.20
CA ASN A 33 -20.67 9.23 2.59
C ASN A 33 -19.53 8.68 3.45
N VAL A 34 -19.92 8.01 4.55
CA VAL A 34 -19.03 7.13 5.30
C VAL A 34 -19.22 5.71 4.81
N ARG A 35 -18.15 5.08 4.35
CA ARG A 35 -18.16 3.69 3.87
C ARG A 35 -17.42 2.80 4.86
N CYS A 36 -17.96 1.61 5.08
CA CYS A 36 -17.36 0.56 5.90
C CYS A 36 -16.80 -0.54 5.00
N TRP A 37 -15.56 -0.93 5.25
CA TRP A 37 -14.84 -1.97 4.53
C TRP A 37 -14.32 -3.01 5.51
N LYS A 38 -14.15 -4.26 5.09
CA LYS A 38 -13.43 -5.25 5.89
C LYS A 38 -11.92 -4.94 5.88
N ALA A 39 -11.23 -5.13 7.00
CA ALA A 39 -9.77 -5.02 7.05
C ALA A 39 -9.09 -6.14 6.23
N LYS A 40 -9.70 -7.34 6.22
CA LYS A 40 -9.35 -8.45 5.32
C LYS A 40 -10.58 -8.82 4.49
N ALA A 41 -10.54 -8.61 3.17
CA ALA A 41 -11.74 -8.80 2.37
C ALA A 41 -12.21 -10.26 2.29
N SER A 42 -11.27 -11.20 2.19
CA SER A 42 -11.55 -12.65 2.15
C SER A 42 -11.91 -13.25 3.50
N GLU A 43 -11.85 -12.47 4.58
CA GLU A 43 -12.19 -12.95 5.91
C GLU A 43 -13.70 -13.08 6.05
N GLN A 44 -14.18 -14.30 6.24
CA GLN A 44 -15.56 -14.58 6.58
C GLN A 44 -15.89 -14.05 7.98
N LEU A 45 -16.95 -13.27 8.10
CA LEU A 45 -17.42 -12.74 9.37
C LEU A 45 -18.37 -13.75 10.03
N GLY A 46 -18.51 -13.66 11.34
CA GLY A 46 -19.37 -14.52 12.14
C GLY A 46 -18.64 -15.71 12.77
N ILE A 47 -19.42 -16.56 13.44
CA ILE A 47 -18.90 -17.73 14.15
C ILE A 47 -18.49 -18.78 13.12
N ARG A 48 -17.24 -19.22 13.20
CA ARG A 48 -16.68 -20.28 12.35
C ARG A 48 -16.42 -21.53 13.14
N LEU A 49 -16.64 -22.69 12.51
CA LEU A 49 -16.32 -23.97 13.15
C LEU A 49 -14.80 -24.12 13.32
N PRO A 50 -14.32 -24.83 14.35
CA PRO A 50 -12.88 -25.04 14.57
C PRO A 50 -12.17 -25.60 13.33
N ARG A 51 -12.81 -26.55 12.63
CA ARG A 51 -12.28 -27.14 11.39
C ARG A 51 -12.01 -26.10 10.30
N GLU A 52 -12.93 -25.15 10.11
CA GLU A 52 -12.79 -24.09 9.11
C GLU A 52 -11.68 -23.11 9.50
N LYS A 53 -11.57 -22.77 10.79
CA LYS A 53 -10.48 -21.94 11.32
C LYS A 53 -9.12 -22.59 11.05
N HIS A 54 -8.97 -23.88 11.34
CA HIS A 54 -7.73 -24.61 11.08
C HIS A 54 -7.40 -24.67 9.58
N LYS A 55 -8.39 -24.93 8.73
CA LYS A 55 -8.21 -24.91 7.27
C LYS A 55 -7.71 -23.56 6.78
N GLN A 56 -8.31 -22.46 7.25
CA GLN A 56 -7.89 -21.12 6.84
C GLN A 56 -6.49 -20.77 7.34
N ALA A 57 -6.17 -21.09 8.61
CA ALA A 57 -4.84 -20.89 9.16
C ALA A 57 -3.76 -21.67 8.38
N TYR A 58 -4.07 -22.90 7.96
CA TYR A 58 -3.18 -23.71 7.13
C TYR A 58 -2.95 -23.06 5.75
N ASN A 59 -4.01 -22.60 5.09
CA ASN A 59 -3.91 -21.93 3.80
C ASN A 59 -3.10 -20.62 3.88
N ASP A 60 -3.33 -19.83 4.92
CA ASP A 60 -2.60 -18.57 5.16
C ASP A 60 -1.10 -18.85 5.39
N ALA A 61 -0.76 -19.89 6.18
CA ALA A 61 0.62 -20.32 6.38
C ALA A 61 1.28 -20.80 5.08
N LEU A 62 0.53 -21.51 4.23
CA LEU A 62 1.02 -21.97 2.93
C LEU A 62 1.31 -20.80 1.99
N LEU A 63 0.40 -19.82 1.91
CA LEU A 63 0.59 -18.60 1.15
C LEU A 63 1.81 -17.82 1.62
N GLU A 64 2.02 -17.69 2.93
CA GLU A 64 3.18 -17.00 3.49
C GLU A 64 4.49 -17.74 3.19
N ARG A 65 4.52 -19.07 3.29
CA ARG A 65 5.70 -19.89 2.96
C ARG A 65 6.09 -19.74 1.50
N TYR A 66 5.12 -19.79 0.58
CA TYR A 66 5.36 -19.82 -0.87
C TYR A 66 5.20 -18.46 -1.57
N LYS A 67 5.04 -17.35 -0.83
CA LYS A 67 4.85 -15.99 -1.39
C LYS A 67 5.96 -15.49 -2.32
N HIS A 68 7.14 -16.10 -2.25
CA HIS A 68 8.30 -15.71 -3.05
C HIS A 68 8.28 -16.33 -4.46
N MET A 69 7.55 -17.44 -4.65
CA MET A 69 7.38 -18.08 -5.96
C MET A 69 6.70 -17.12 -6.95
N PRO A 70 7.15 -17.03 -8.20
CA PRO A 70 6.73 -16.00 -9.14
C PRO A 70 5.22 -16.04 -9.43
N GLU A 71 4.63 -17.23 -9.56
CA GLU A 71 3.20 -17.39 -9.83
C GLU A 71 2.32 -16.94 -8.66
N VAL A 72 2.61 -17.44 -7.46
CA VAL A 72 1.92 -17.06 -6.21
C VAL A 72 2.06 -15.56 -5.99
N LYS A 73 3.28 -15.03 -6.11
CA LYS A 73 3.59 -13.61 -5.96
C LYS A 73 2.82 -12.74 -6.96
N ARG A 74 2.69 -13.18 -8.22
CA ARG A 74 1.93 -12.47 -9.26
C ARG A 74 0.47 -12.37 -8.88
N ILE A 75 -0.15 -13.49 -8.48
CA ILE A 75 -1.57 -13.55 -8.10
C ILE A 75 -1.83 -12.70 -6.86
N VAL A 76 -1.04 -12.89 -5.79
CA VAL A 76 -1.20 -12.17 -4.52
C VAL A 76 -1.02 -10.65 -4.67
N ARG A 77 -0.19 -10.21 -5.63
CA ARG A 77 0.05 -8.78 -5.89
C ARG A 77 -0.94 -8.15 -6.86
N HIS A 78 -1.63 -8.95 -7.68
CA HIS A 78 -2.52 -8.45 -8.71
C HIS A 78 -3.71 -7.70 -8.11
N ARG A 79 -4.02 -6.51 -8.65
CA ARG A 79 -5.15 -5.68 -8.20
C ARG A 79 -5.76 -4.89 -9.35
N HIS A 80 -7.07 -4.71 -9.28
CA HIS A 80 -7.79 -3.80 -10.15
C HIS A 80 -7.79 -2.40 -9.55
N LEU A 81 -6.97 -1.52 -10.13
CA LEU A 81 -6.88 -0.11 -9.75
C LEU A 81 -7.61 0.74 -10.79
N PRO A 82 -8.29 1.83 -10.36
CA PRO A 82 -8.80 2.83 -11.29
C PRO A 82 -7.68 3.37 -12.19
N ALA A 83 -7.97 3.58 -13.47
CA ALA A 83 -6.98 3.96 -14.47
C ALA A 83 -6.21 5.25 -14.11
N ALA A 84 -6.89 6.24 -13.54
CA ALA A 84 -6.27 7.48 -13.09
C ALA A 84 -5.20 7.24 -12.01
N ILE A 85 -5.52 6.41 -11.01
CA ILE A 85 -4.59 6.05 -9.93
C ILE A 85 -3.42 5.24 -10.47
N TYR A 86 -3.69 4.26 -11.33
CA TYR A 86 -2.66 3.42 -11.94
C TYR A 86 -1.67 4.25 -12.77
N LYS A 87 -2.16 5.14 -13.64
CA LYS A 87 -1.34 6.03 -14.47
C LYS A 87 -0.49 6.97 -13.61
N ALA A 88 -1.10 7.63 -12.62
CA ALA A 88 -0.39 8.52 -11.70
C ALA A 88 0.71 7.80 -10.90
N ALA A 89 0.43 6.59 -10.40
CA ALA A 89 1.40 5.77 -9.70
C ALA A 89 2.56 5.33 -10.60
N LYS A 90 2.26 4.94 -11.85
CA LYS A 90 3.28 4.59 -12.85
C LYS A 90 4.19 5.78 -13.17
N MET A 91 3.62 6.96 -13.43
CA MET A 91 4.40 8.18 -13.69
C MET A 91 5.30 8.53 -12.51
N ARG A 92 4.76 8.53 -11.29
CA ARG A 92 5.54 8.82 -10.07
C ARG A 92 6.70 7.84 -9.89
N ARG A 93 6.48 6.55 -10.18
CA ARG A 93 7.55 5.54 -10.11
C ARG A 93 8.67 5.84 -11.10
N THR A 94 8.34 6.17 -12.35
CA THR A 94 9.33 6.54 -13.36
C THR A 94 10.16 7.76 -12.94
N VAL A 95 9.50 8.80 -12.41
CA VAL A 95 10.19 10.02 -11.93
C VAL A 95 11.16 9.67 -10.79
N VAL A 96 10.68 8.97 -9.76
CA VAL A 96 11.51 8.58 -8.60
C VAL A 96 12.70 7.70 -9.02
N GLU A 97 12.49 6.76 -9.92
CA GLU A 97 13.57 5.91 -10.46
C GLU A 97 14.59 6.72 -11.25
N SER A 98 14.12 7.69 -12.05
CA SER A 98 14.99 8.58 -12.81
C SER A 98 15.86 9.46 -11.89
N ASP A 99 15.28 9.97 -10.80
CA ASP A 99 15.97 10.82 -9.82
C ASP A 99 17.01 10.01 -9.03
N LYS A 100 16.64 8.80 -8.59
CA LYS A 100 17.57 7.87 -7.94
C LYS A 100 18.76 7.53 -8.83
N ARG A 101 18.50 7.22 -10.11
CA ARG A 101 19.56 6.94 -11.08
C ARG A 101 20.47 8.15 -11.32
N LYS A 102 19.91 9.35 -11.44
CA LYS A 102 20.70 10.59 -11.58
C LYS A 102 21.55 10.86 -10.34
N LEU A 103 20.98 10.68 -9.14
CA LEU A 103 21.70 10.83 -7.88
C LEU A 103 22.86 9.83 -7.77
N GLN A 104 22.60 8.56 -8.08
CA GLN A 104 23.61 7.50 -8.06
C GLN A 104 24.78 7.82 -8.99
N ARG A 105 24.50 8.25 -10.23
CA ARG A 105 25.54 8.68 -11.18
C ARG A 105 26.35 9.86 -10.65
N ARG A 106 25.70 10.85 -10.02
CA ARG A 106 26.42 11.99 -9.43
C ARG A 106 27.38 11.51 -8.34
N ILE A 107 26.95 10.59 -7.49
CA ILE A 107 27.80 10.02 -6.42
C ILE A 107 29.00 9.27 -7.03
N GLU A 108 28.75 8.42 -8.03
CA GLU A 108 29.80 7.63 -8.70
C GLU A 108 30.83 8.50 -9.43
N HIS A 109 30.42 9.63 -9.99
CA HIS A 109 31.29 10.55 -10.73
C HIS A 109 31.84 11.73 -9.91
N SER A 110 31.64 11.75 -8.59
CA SER A 110 32.18 12.78 -7.71
C SER A 110 33.24 12.22 -6.77
N ALA A 111 34.07 13.09 -6.19
CA ALA A 111 35.06 12.67 -5.21
C ALA A 111 34.38 11.95 -4.02
N PRO A 112 34.98 10.86 -3.49
CA PRO A 112 34.41 10.10 -2.37
C PRO A 112 34.04 11.02 -1.20
N GLY A 113 32.79 10.94 -0.73
CA GLY A 113 32.31 11.71 0.42
C GLY A 113 31.85 13.15 0.13
N SER A 114 31.97 13.65 -1.11
CA SER A 114 31.56 15.01 -1.45
C SER A 114 30.03 15.21 -1.52
N ILE A 115 29.26 14.18 -1.90
CA ILE A 115 27.81 14.25 -2.00
C ILE A 115 27.16 13.56 -0.79
N VAL A 116 26.62 14.37 0.12
CA VAL A 116 25.85 13.88 1.28
C VAL A 116 24.39 13.67 0.89
N VAL A 117 23.96 12.42 0.83
CA VAL A 117 22.54 12.08 0.57
C VAL A 117 21.74 12.28 1.85
N GLN A 118 20.95 13.36 1.88
CA GLN A 118 19.96 13.52 2.94
C GLN A 118 18.81 12.53 2.77
N THR A 119 18.33 12.00 3.90
CA THR A 119 17.13 11.14 3.96
C THR A 119 15.91 11.88 3.40
N GLU A 120 15.04 11.17 2.68
CA GLU A 120 13.83 11.75 2.07
C GLU A 120 12.90 12.45 3.09
N ARG A 121 12.88 12.00 4.35
CA ARG A 121 12.07 12.62 5.41
C ARG A 121 12.53 14.05 5.73
N LYS A 122 13.84 14.29 5.80
CA LYS A 122 14.42 15.62 6.03
C LYS A 122 14.17 16.55 4.84
N LYS A 123 14.25 16.03 3.61
CA LYS A 123 13.97 16.80 2.37
C LYS A 123 12.55 17.34 2.26
N LYS A 124 11.57 16.71 2.92
CA LYS A 124 10.15 17.12 2.88
C LYS A 124 9.81 18.26 3.84
N ILE A 125 10.70 18.59 4.78
CA ILE A 125 10.49 19.70 5.72
C ILE A 125 10.89 20.97 4.98
N LEU A 126 9.91 21.76 4.55
CA LEU A 126 10.11 22.95 3.71
C LEU A 126 10.51 24.20 4.51
N ALA A 127 10.21 24.25 5.81
CA ALA A 127 10.70 25.27 6.72
C ALA A 127 10.61 24.72 8.15
N GLN A 128 11.70 24.81 8.91
CA GLN A 128 11.66 24.72 10.37
C GLN A 128 11.32 26.14 10.84
N VAL A 129 10.09 26.35 11.27
CA VAL A 129 9.70 27.61 11.92
C VAL A 129 10.33 27.58 13.31
N GLU A 130 11.26 28.49 13.56
CA GLU A 130 11.75 28.82 14.91
C GLU A 130 10.67 29.58 15.69
#